data_AF-W3VBW5-F1
#
_entry.id   AF-W3VBW5-F1
#
_cell.length_a   1.000
_cell.length_b   1.000
_cell.length_c   1.000
_cell.angle_alpha   90.00
_cell.angle_beta   90.00
_cell.angle_gamma   90.00
#
_symmetry.space_group_name_H-M   'P 1'
#
loop_
_entity.id
_entity.type
_entity.pdbx_description
1 polymer ?
#
loop_
_entity_poly.entity_id
_entity_poly.type
_entity_poly.pdbx_seq_one_letter_code
_entity_poly.pdbx_strand_id
1 'polypeptide(L)'
;MVWFKVYADKQKELSRTRVKVGKKGGESKAEVYIIIQNKLVDLINTFAPTGGWKSKAAAVNALIDPLWEFVEESNFVINNQSKKYRLSTTSQDALADTILKSWSRDVESVRQAFDNNVSRKKRVSE
;
A
#
# COMPACT_ATOMS: atom_id res chain seq x y z
N MET A 1 35.36 17.84 -32.45
CA MET A 1 34.04 18.25 -31.93
C MET A 1 32.95 17.15 -31.98
N VAL A 2 33.07 16.14 -32.86
CA VAL A 2 32.07 15.05 -33.01
C VAL A 2 31.92 14.15 -31.77
N TRP A 3 33.03 13.86 -31.08
CA TRP A 3 33.06 12.99 -29.90
C TRP A 3 32.24 13.51 -28.70
N PHE A 4 32.22 14.83 -28.49
CA PHE A 4 31.43 15.45 -27.42
C PHE A 4 29.92 15.33 -27.66
N LYS A 5 29.49 15.43 -28.94
CA LYS A 5 28.08 15.31 -29.32
C LYS A 5 27.57 13.87 -29.11
N VAL A 6 28.36 12.89 -29.54
CA VAL A 6 28.08 11.45 -29.32
C VAL A 6 28.02 11.10 -27.82
N TYR A 7 28.91 11.68 -27.01
CA TYR A 7 28.88 11.47 -25.56
C TYR A 7 27.62 12.07 -24.91
N ALA A 8 27.26 13.30 -25.27
CA ALA A 8 26.06 13.96 -24.74
C ALA A 8 24.77 13.21 -25.12
N ASP A 9 24.69 12.70 -26.36
CA ASP A 9 23.54 11.93 -26.84
C ASP A 9 23.40 10.60 -26.08
N LYS A 10 24.49 9.89 -25.82
CA LYS A 10 24.48 8.67 -24.97
C LYS A 10 24.00 8.95 -23.55
N GLN A 11 24.42 10.06 -22.94
CA GLN A 11 23.96 10.42 -21.59
C GLN A 11 22.46 10.74 -21.55
N LYS A 12 21.94 11.42 -22.58
CA LYS A 12 20.52 11.73 -22.72
C LYS A 12 19.65 10.49 -22.95
N GLU A 13 20.18 9.50 -23.65
CA GLU A 13 19.51 8.21 -23.83
C GLU A 13 19.45 7.41 -22.53
N LEU A 14 20.58 7.34 -21.79
CA LEU A 14 20.63 6.69 -20.49
C LEU A 14 19.68 7.35 -19.47
N SER A 15 19.58 8.68 -19.45
CA SER A 15 18.66 9.39 -18.54
C SER A 15 17.20 9.09 -18.86
N ARG A 16 16.81 9.10 -20.15
CA ARG A 16 15.46 8.73 -20.58
C ARG A 16 15.13 7.29 -20.22
N THR A 17 16.07 6.37 -20.38
CA THR A 17 15.89 4.96 -20.00
C THR A 17 15.69 4.83 -18.49
N ARG A 18 16.49 5.53 -17.67
CA ARG A 18 16.31 5.55 -16.21
C ARG A 18 14.95 6.10 -15.79
N VAL A 19 14.47 7.18 -16.41
CA VAL A 19 13.14 7.74 -16.14
C VAL A 19 12.04 6.74 -16.50
N LYS A 20 12.12 6.08 -17.66
CA LYS A 20 11.14 5.05 -18.07
C LYS A 20 11.12 3.85 -17.12
N VAL A 21 12.30 3.36 -16.72
CA VAL A 21 12.41 2.27 -15.75
C VAL A 21 11.88 2.68 -14.37
N GLY A 22 12.19 3.90 -13.92
CA GLY A 22 11.67 4.46 -12.67
C GLY A 22 10.15 4.59 -12.68
N LYS A 23 9.58 5.09 -13.78
CA LYS A 23 8.11 5.17 -13.96
C LYS A 23 7.46 3.80 -13.92
N LYS A 24 7.99 2.83 -14.67
CA LYS A 24 7.49 1.45 -14.70
C LYS A 24 7.57 0.78 -13.33
N GLY A 25 8.66 1.00 -12.58
CA GLY A 25 8.81 0.52 -11.20
C GLY A 25 7.79 1.16 -10.25
N GLY A 26 7.51 2.47 -10.41
CA GLY A 26 6.49 3.17 -9.65
C GLY A 26 5.07 2.65 -9.90
N GLU A 27 4.71 2.41 -11.17
CA GLU A 27 3.42 1.84 -11.57
C GLU A 27 3.21 0.44 -10.95
N SER A 28 4.21 -0.44 -11.05
CA SER A 28 4.13 -1.77 -10.42
C SER A 28 4.01 -1.70 -8.88
N LYS A 29 4.64 -0.71 -8.25
CA LYS A 29 4.54 -0.53 -6.79
C LYS A 29 3.13 -0.12 -6.38
N ALA A 30 2.48 0.74 -7.17
CA ALA A 30 1.10 1.14 -6.92
C ALA A 30 0.14 -0.04 -7.05
N GLU A 31 0.33 -0.91 -8.03
CA GLU A 31 -0.47 -2.14 -8.20
C GLU A 31 -0.38 -3.07 -6.98
N VAL A 32 0.82 -3.31 -6.44
CA VAL A 32 0.98 -4.11 -5.20
C VAL A 32 0.21 -3.47 -4.04
N TYR A 33 0.33 -2.15 -3.84
CA TYR A 33 -0.37 -1.49 -2.75
C TYR A 33 -1.88 -1.56 -2.89
N ILE A 34 -2.42 -1.45 -4.11
CA ILE A 34 -3.87 -1.60 -4.34
C ILE A 34 -4.35 -2.99 -3.91
N ILE A 35 -3.60 -4.06 -4.22
CA ILE A 35 -3.96 -5.42 -3.81
C ILE A 35 -4.01 -5.54 -2.27
N ILE A 36 -2.99 -5.01 -1.58
CA ILE A 36 -2.94 -5.05 -0.11
C ILE A 36 -4.04 -4.20 0.52
N GLN A 37 -4.31 -3.01 -0.04
CA GLN A 37 -5.38 -2.13 0.42
C GLN A 37 -6.77 -2.78 0.26
N ASN A 38 -7.02 -3.46 -0.86
CA ASN A 38 -8.25 -4.21 -1.07
C ASN A 38 -8.37 -5.35 -0.06
N LYS A 39 -7.31 -6.11 0.16
CA LYS A 39 -7.31 -7.17 1.19
C LYS A 39 -7.58 -6.61 2.58
N LEU A 40 -7.01 -5.46 2.92
CA LEU A 40 -7.29 -4.79 4.19
C LEU A 40 -8.78 -4.40 4.32
N VAL A 41 -9.40 -3.88 3.26
CA VAL A 41 -10.83 -3.57 3.25
C VAL A 41 -11.66 -4.84 3.48
N ASP A 42 -11.33 -5.94 2.82
CA ASP A 42 -12.01 -7.23 3.02
C ASP A 42 -11.89 -7.71 4.47
N LEU A 43 -10.69 -7.63 5.05
CA LEU A 43 -10.45 -7.99 6.45
C LEU A 43 -11.26 -7.13 7.41
N ILE A 44 -11.31 -5.81 7.18
CA ILE A 44 -12.09 -4.87 7.99
C ILE A 44 -13.58 -5.23 7.97
N ASN A 45 -14.14 -5.52 6.81
CA ASN A 45 -15.57 -5.84 6.69
C ASN A 45 -15.90 -7.24 7.22
N THR A 46 -14.97 -8.19 7.14
CA THR A 46 -15.20 -9.58 7.54
C THR A 46 -15.06 -9.79 9.05
N PHE A 47 -14.05 -9.17 9.66
CA PHE A 47 -13.71 -9.39 11.07
C PHE A 47 -14.23 -8.31 12.02
N ALA A 48 -15.07 -7.40 11.54
CA ALA A 48 -15.68 -6.38 12.38
C ALA A 48 -16.51 -7.03 13.49
N PRO A 49 -16.22 -6.75 14.78
CA PRO A 49 -17.02 -7.26 15.87
C PRO A 49 -18.39 -6.57 15.90
N THR A 50 -19.39 -7.21 16.51
CA THR A 50 -20.71 -6.61 16.72
C THR A 50 -20.58 -5.31 17.53
N GLY A 51 -20.95 -4.18 16.93
CA GLY A 51 -20.78 -2.83 17.52
C GLY A 51 -19.50 -2.10 17.11
N GLY A 52 -18.66 -2.74 16.29
CA GLY A 52 -17.45 -2.17 15.70
C GLY A 52 -16.25 -2.08 16.64
N TRP A 53 -15.08 -1.78 16.08
CA TRP A 53 -13.88 -1.55 16.88
C TRP A 53 -13.93 -0.24 17.66
N LYS A 54 -13.30 -0.20 18.83
CA LYS A 54 -13.21 1.02 19.65
C LYS A 54 -12.39 2.14 18.99
N SER A 55 -11.43 1.80 18.13
CA SER A 55 -10.57 2.75 17.43
C SER A 55 -9.96 2.12 16.18
N LYS A 56 -9.45 2.96 15.27
CA LYS A 56 -8.69 2.48 14.10
C LYS A 56 -7.45 1.69 14.51
N ALA A 57 -6.76 2.09 15.59
CA ALA A 57 -5.61 1.36 16.12
C ALA A 57 -5.98 -0.04 16.64
N ALA A 58 -7.12 -0.18 17.33
CA ALA A 58 -7.59 -1.48 17.79
C ALA A 58 -7.95 -2.41 16.61
N ALA A 59 -8.55 -1.86 15.55
CA ALA A 59 -8.80 -2.59 14.31
C ALA A 59 -7.49 -3.03 13.65
N VAL A 60 -6.53 -2.10 13.46
CA VAL A 60 -5.24 -2.43 12.84
C VAL A 60 -4.49 -3.51 13.63
N ASN A 61 -4.42 -3.43 14.96
CA ASN A 61 -3.75 -4.46 15.77
C ASN A 61 -4.40 -5.84 15.63
N ALA A 62 -5.71 -5.93 15.40
CA ALA A 62 -6.39 -7.20 15.18
C ALA A 62 -6.22 -7.76 13.76
N LEU A 63 -5.97 -6.89 12.78
CA LEU A 63 -5.93 -7.24 11.37
C LEU A 63 -4.51 -7.29 10.79
N ILE A 64 -3.51 -6.80 11.53
CA ILE A 64 -2.16 -6.68 11.01
C ILE A 64 -1.50 -8.03 10.81
N ASP A 65 -1.72 -9.00 11.71
CA ASP A 65 -1.21 -10.37 11.56
C ASP A 65 -1.75 -11.05 10.29
N PRO A 66 -3.08 -11.18 10.07
CA PRO A 66 -3.60 -11.83 8.87
C PRO A 66 -3.31 -11.04 7.59
N LEU A 67 -3.16 -9.71 7.67
CA LEU A 67 -2.75 -8.91 6.52
C LEU A 67 -1.27 -9.15 6.18
N TRP A 68 -0.41 -9.27 7.19
CA TRP A 68 1.01 -9.52 7.01
C TRP A 68 1.27 -10.92 6.46
N GLU A 69 0.56 -11.93 6.97
CA GLU A 69 0.57 -13.29 6.42
C GLU A 69 0.19 -13.27 4.93
N PHE A 70 -0.90 -12.57 4.57
CA PHE A 70 -1.26 -12.39 3.16
C PHE A 70 -0.12 -11.75 2.36
N VAL A 71 0.56 -10.74 2.90
CA VAL A 71 1.69 -10.08 2.23
C VAL A 71 2.89 -11.01 2.05
N GLU A 72 3.19 -11.88 3.03
CA GLU A 72 4.28 -12.85 2.96
C GLU A 72 3.98 -14.00 2.00
N GLU A 73 2.75 -14.53 2.04
CA GLU A 73 2.27 -15.60 1.17
C GLU A 73 2.07 -15.14 -0.28
N SER A 74 1.72 -13.87 -0.44
CA SER A 74 1.65 -13.22 -1.74
C SER A 74 3.06 -13.10 -2.31
N ASN A 75 3.49 -14.14 -3.02
CA ASN A 75 4.49 -14.01 -4.06
C ASN A 75 3.91 -13.05 -5.11
N PHE A 76 3.98 -11.72 -4.88
CA PHE A 76 3.47 -10.71 -5.81
C PHE A 76 4.26 -10.79 -7.13
N VAL A 77 3.89 -11.76 -7.98
CA VAL A 77 4.38 -11.95 -9.34
C VAL A 77 3.58 -10.99 -10.21
N ILE A 78 3.89 -9.71 -10.10
CA ILE A 78 3.39 -8.75 -11.08
C ILE A 78 4.27 -8.90 -12.33
N ASN A 79 3.67 -9.45 -13.39
CA ASN A 79 4.16 -9.39 -14.77
C ASN A 79 5.34 -10.31 -15.18
N ASN A 80 5.29 -11.60 -14.84
CA ASN A 80 6.17 -12.65 -15.39
C ASN A 80 7.69 -12.35 -15.32
N GLN A 81 8.11 -11.54 -14.36
CA GLN A 81 9.51 -11.26 -14.07
C GLN A 81 9.68 -11.40 -12.56
N SER A 82 10.47 -12.40 -12.16
CA SER A 82 10.84 -12.77 -10.79
C SER A 82 11.69 -11.70 -10.06
N LYS A 83 11.46 -10.41 -10.33
CA LYS A 83 12.09 -9.32 -9.59
C LYS A 83 11.16 -8.86 -8.47
N LYS A 84 11.19 -9.64 -7.39
CA LYS A 84 10.92 -9.29 -5.99
C LYS A 84 10.58 -7.81 -5.81
N TYR A 85 9.32 -7.44 -5.98
CA TYR A 85 8.83 -6.10 -5.65
C TYR A 85 8.90 -5.98 -4.14
N ARG A 86 10.01 -5.46 -3.63
CA ARG A 86 10.14 -5.12 -2.22
C ARG A 86 9.11 -4.03 -1.94
N LEU A 87 8.05 -4.40 -1.23
CA LEU A 87 7.33 -3.44 -0.41
C LEU A 87 8.39 -2.63 0.34
N SER A 88 8.34 -1.31 0.25
CA SER A 88 9.23 -0.46 1.06
C SER A 88 8.91 -0.58 2.55
N THR A 89 7.81 -1.23 2.86
CA THR A 89 7.38 -1.61 4.19
C THR A 89 8.22 -2.79 4.66
N THR A 90 9.32 -2.49 5.35
CA THR A 90 10.35 -3.45 5.77
C THR A 90 9.88 -4.38 6.91
N SER A 91 8.76 -4.07 7.57
CA SER A 91 8.22 -4.83 8.70
C SER A 91 6.71 -4.68 8.83
N GLN A 92 6.11 -5.60 9.58
CA GLN A 92 4.72 -5.56 9.99
C GLN A 92 4.35 -4.25 10.72
N ASP A 93 5.21 -3.78 11.62
CA ASP A 93 5.01 -2.50 12.31
C ASP A 93 4.97 -1.31 11.33
N ALA A 94 5.85 -1.31 10.33
CA ALA A 94 5.85 -0.27 9.31
C ALA A 94 4.57 -0.30 8.47
N LEU A 95 3.96 -1.48 8.28
CA LEU A 95 2.68 -1.63 7.59
C LEU A 95 1.54 -1.05 8.43
N ALA A 96 1.49 -1.40 9.71
CA ALA A 96 0.54 -0.81 10.66
C ALA A 96 0.63 0.71 10.68
N ASP A 97 1.85 1.24 10.75
CA ASP A 97 2.12 2.69 10.73
C ASP A 97 1.65 3.33 9.43
N THR A 98 1.91 2.70 8.28
CA THR A 98 1.47 3.20 6.97
C THR A 98 -0.06 3.25 6.88
N ILE A 99 -0.73 2.21 7.39
CA ILE A 99 -2.20 2.15 7.41
C ILE A 99 -2.76 3.28 8.26
N LEU A 100 -2.25 3.47 9.48
CA LEU A 100 -2.75 4.48 10.41
C LEU A 100 -2.44 5.90 9.94
N LYS A 101 -1.20 6.16 9.49
CA LYS A 101 -0.73 7.53 9.16
C LYS A 101 -1.18 8.00 7.79
N SER A 102 -1.35 7.09 6.82
CA SER A 102 -1.72 7.45 5.45
C SER A 102 -3.01 6.76 4.99
N TRP A 103 -3.06 5.43 4.85
CA TRP A 103 -4.17 4.81 4.11
C TRP A 103 -5.54 5.02 4.75
N SER A 104 -5.62 5.05 6.08
CA SER A 104 -6.86 5.32 6.81
C SER A 104 -7.42 6.75 6.62
N ARG A 105 -6.64 7.64 5.98
CA ARG A 105 -6.96 9.04 5.70
C ARG A 105 -7.04 9.32 4.20
N ASP A 106 -6.08 8.81 3.44
CA ASP A 106 -5.84 9.20 2.04
C ASP A 106 -6.41 8.19 1.03
N VAL A 107 -6.60 6.93 1.44
CA VAL A 107 -7.18 5.88 0.59
C VAL A 107 -8.65 5.78 0.91
N GLU A 108 -9.51 6.27 0.02
CA GLU A 108 -10.93 6.45 0.28
C GLU A 108 -11.64 5.14 0.66
N SER A 109 -11.35 4.04 -0.03
CA SER A 109 -11.94 2.72 0.28
C SER A 109 -11.58 2.24 1.69
N VAL A 110 -10.32 2.36 2.07
CA VAL A 110 -9.82 2.00 3.42
C VAL A 110 -10.44 2.92 4.47
N ARG A 111 -10.48 4.23 4.21
CA ARG A 111 -11.09 5.22 5.09
C ARG A 111 -12.56 4.89 5.36
N GLN A 112 -13.35 4.63 4.31
CA GLN A 112 -14.76 4.27 4.41
C GLN A 112 -14.96 2.96 5.19
N ALA A 113 -14.15 1.93 4.91
CA ALA A 113 -14.22 0.66 5.63
C ALA A 113 -14.01 0.86 7.14
N PHE A 114 -13.00 1.64 7.54
CA PHE A 114 -12.81 1.98 8.95
C PHE A 114 -13.97 2.82 9.52
N ASP A 115 -14.43 3.83 8.78
CA ASP A 115 -15.48 4.74 9.25
C ASP A 115 -16.82 4.02 9.49
N ASN A 116 -17.08 2.94 8.75
CA ASN A 116 -18.28 2.10 8.90
C ASN A 116 -18.16 1.09 10.05
N ASN A 117 -16.95 0.59 10.32
CA ASN A 117 -16.74 -0.51 11.26
C ASN A 117 -16.05 -0.09 12.58
N VAL A 118 -15.60 1.15 12.71
CA VAL A 118 -15.11 1.71 13.98
C VAL A 118 -16.26 2.43 14.67
N SER A 119 -16.52 2.05 15.91
CA SER A 119 -17.55 2.63 16.75
C SER A 119 -17.32 4.13 16.90
N ARG A 120 -18.17 4.94 16.26
CA ARG A 120 -18.33 6.32 16.66
C ARG A 120 -19.18 6.30 17.93
N LYS A 121 -18.69 6.90 19.02
CA LYS A 121 -19.61 7.40 20.05
C LYS A 121 -20.64 8.27 19.34
N LYS A 122 -21.85 7.76 19.14
CA LYS A 122 -22.99 8.62 18.81
C LYS A 122 -23.04 9.61 19.96
N ARG A 123 -22.72 10.88 19.68
CA ARG A 123 -23.26 11.94 20.53
C ARG A 123 -24.76 11.82 20.31
N VAL A 124 -25.44 11.21 21.27
CA VAL A 124 -26.88 11.34 21.39
C VAL A 124 -27.07 12.82 21.67
N SER A 125 -27.40 13.58 20.64
CA SER A 125 -28.00 14.90 20.81
C SER A 125 -29.39 14.61 21.39
N GLU A 126 -29.48 14.74 22.71
CA GLU A 126 -30.73 14.83 23.45
C GLU A 126 -31.53 16.06 23.01
#